data_AF-A0A3C0VEL5-F1
#
_entry.id   AF-A0A3C0VEL5-F1
#
_cell.length_a   1.000
_cell.length_b   1.000
_cell.length_c   1.000
_cell.angle_alpha   90.00
_cell.angle_beta   90.00
_cell.angle_gamma   90.00
#
_symmetry.space_group_name_H-M   'P 1'
#
loop_
_entity.id
_entity.type
_entity.pdbx_description
1 polymer ?
#
loop_
_entity_poly.entity_id
_entity_poly.type
_entity_poly.pdbx_seq_one_letter_code
_entity_poly.pdbx_strand_id
1 'polypeptide(L)'
;MVNRMAAAEILAMGMRRVTLAPEDSLANMRSLLAELGDRAAVLVYQDVPLFISETCVRASLRGACPGAARCDFTETALVSSSGERVRAINRRCRSVTIGEAPFSIAHRARELAAWGATRLRADFVWRAYAPEDVRERWRALRGGARLPGTHEGNAK
;
A
#
# COMPACT_ATOMS: atom_id res chain seq x y z
N MET A 1 -4.91 5.35 12.67
CA MET A 1 -4.84 5.09 14.12
C MET A 1 -4.22 3.71 14.29
N VAL A 2 -2.93 3.58 14.01
CA VAL A 2 -2.17 2.44 14.54
C VAL A 2 -1.88 2.71 16.01
N ASN A 3 -2.21 1.69 16.82
CA ASN A 3 -2.16 1.69 18.26
C ASN A 3 -0.71 1.54 18.75
N ARG A 4 -0.20 2.48 19.55
CA ARG A 4 1.13 2.38 20.21
C ARG A 4 1.30 1.05 20.95
N MET A 5 0.22 0.52 21.54
CA MET A 5 0.22 -0.78 22.21
C MET A 5 0.50 -1.92 21.23
N ALA A 6 0.03 -1.85 19.99
CA ALA A 6 0.32 -2.86 18.98
C ALA A 6 1.81 -2.83 18.60
N ALA A 7 2.40 -1.64 18.46
CA ALA A 7 3.84 -1.52 18.22
C ALA A 7 4.65 -2.07 19.42
N ALA A 8 4.25 -1.73 20.65
CA ALA A 8 4.90 -2.22 21.86
C ALA A 8 4.84 -3.75 21.96
N GLU A 9 3.67 -4.35 21.72
CA GLU A 9 3.48 -5.80 21.77
C GLU A 9 4.32 -6.53 20.71
N ILE A 10 4.30 -6.05 19.45
CA ILE A 10 5.10 -6.63 18.37
C ILE A 10 6.59 -6.61 18.73
N LEU A 11 7.07 -5.52 19.34
CA LEU A 11 8.46 -5.41 19.80
C LEU A 11 8.74 -6.33 21.00
N ALA A 12 7.80 -6.47 21.93
CA ALA A 12 7.89 -7.38 23.07
C ALA A 12 7.96 -8.86 22.63
N MET A 13 7.31 -9.22 21.51
CA MET A 13 7.42 -10.53 20.86
C MET A 13 8.78 -10.78 20.18
N GLY A 14 9.74 -9.85 20.27
CA GLY A 14 11.09 -10.00 19.74
C GLY A 14 11.27 -9.48 18.31
N MET A 15 10.25 -8.86 17.71
CA MET A 15 10.42 -8.18 16.43
C MET A 15 11.25 -6.92 16.62
N ARG A 16 12.06 -6.58 15.61
CA ARG A 16 12.98 -5.43 15.68
C ARG A 16 12.43 -4.17 15.02
N ARG A 17 11.34 -4.30 14.26
CA ARG A 17 10.82 -3.21 13.44
C ARG A 17 9.35 -3.37 13.17
N VAL A 18 8.65 -2.24 13.13
CA VAL A 18 7.25 -2.13 12.68
C VAL A 18 7.17 -1.20 11.48
N THR A 19 6.21 -1.44 10.59
CA THR A 19 5.92 -0.53 9.47
C THR A 19 4.65 0.25 9.81
N LEU A 20 4.69 1.58 9.70
CA LEU A 20 3.53 2.42 9.91
C LEU A 20 2.50 2.19 8.79
N ALA A 21 1.21 2.26 9.12
CA ALA A 21 0.16 1.99 8.16
C ALA A 21 0.02 3.16 7.16
N PRO A 22 -0.24 2.90 5.86
CA PRO A 22 -0.45 3.96 4.88
C PRO A 22 -1.69 4.81 5.15
N GLU A 23 -2.62 4.35 6.00
CA GLU A 23 -3.80 5.07 6.45
C GLU A 23 -3.55 5.95 7.69
N ASP A 24 -2.33 6.01 8.22
CA ASP A 24 -2.02 6.92 9.32
C ASP A 24 -2.00 8.39 8.85
N SER A 25 -2.44 9.29 9.74
CA SER A 25 -2.33 10.73 9.51
C SER A 25 -0.90 11.20 9.80
N LEU A 26 -0.52 12.36 9.25
CA LEU A 26 0.78 12.99 9.52
C LEU A 26 1.00 13.26 11.02
N ALA A 27 -0.04 13.73 11.71
CA ALA A 27 0.01 13.95 13.16
C ALA A 27 0.32 12.66 13.93
N ASN A 28 -0.32 11.54 13.55
CA ASN A 28 -0.06 10.25 14.17
C ASN A 28 1.36 9.75 13.84
N MET A 29 1.77 9.84 12.57
CA MET A 29 3.12 9.46 12.14
C MET A 29 4.19 10.23 12.90
N ARG A 30 4.05 11.55 13.03
CA ARG A 30 4.98 12.39 13.82
C ARG A 30 5.12 11.89 15.25
N SER A 31 4.00 11.59 15.90
CA SER A 31 4.00 11.07 17.27
C SER A 31 4.66 9.69 17.37
N LEU A 32 4.39 8.79 16.42
CA LEU A 32 4.94 7.43 16.42
C LEU A 32 6.44 7.42 16.10
N LEU A 33 6.88 8.26 15.16
CA LEU A 33 8.29 8.37 14.79
C LEU A 33 9.14 8.93 15.95
N ALA A 34 8.61 9.88 16.72
CA ALA A 34 9.28 10.38 17.92
C ALA A 34 9.50 9.29 18.98
N GLU A 35 8.61 8.30 19.08
CA GLU A 35 8.66 7.22 20.08
C GLU A 35 9.43 5.98 19.59
N LEU A 36 9.22 5.61 18.33
CA LEU A 36 9.76 4.38 17.74
C LEU A 36 11.13 4.59 17.07
N GLY A 37 11.40 5.79 16.57
CA GLY A 37 12.66 6.14 15.90
C GLY A 37 13.00 5.15 14.77
N ASP A 38 14.19 4.55 14.85
CA ASP A 38 14.73 3.61 13.87
C ASP A 38 14.04 2.22 13.86
N ARG A 39 13.19 1.95 14.86
CA ARG A 39 12.30 0.79 14.93
C ARG A 39 11.06 0.96 14.06
N ALA A 40 10.80 2.16 13.53
CA ALA A 40 9.74 2.39 12.56
C ALA A 40 10.27 2.40 11.11
N ALA A 41 9.49 1.84 10.20
CA ALA A 41 9.60 2.08 8.77
C ALA A 41 8.33 2.77 8.27
N VAL A 42 8.48 3.72 7.34
CA VAL A 42 7.35 4.44 6.73
C VAL A 42 7.19 3.96 5.29
N LEU A 43 5.99 3.49 4.95
CA LEU A 43 5.61 3.28 3.56
C LEU A 43 5.46 4.64 2.89
N VAL A 44 6.20 4.85 1.79
CA VAL A 44 6.16 6.10 1.02
C VAL A 44 5.61 5.91 -0.38
N TYR A 45 5.44 4.67 -0.83
CA TYR A 45 4.78 4.30 -2.07
C TYR A 45 4.25 2.87 -1.98
N GLN A 46 2.98 2.66 -2.31
CA GLN A 46 2.40 1.31 -2.33
C GLN A 46 1.09 1.27 -3.13
N ASP A 47 0.86 0.16 -3.82
CA ASP A 47 -0.48 -0.28 -4.19
C ASP A 47 -1.19 -0.89 -2.97
N VAL A 48 -1.90 -0.07 -2.21
CA VAL A 48 -2.51 -0.52 -0.96
C VAL A 48 -3.64 -1.53 -1.28
N PRO A 49 -3.57 -2.78 -0.80
CA PRO A 49 -4.67 -3.72 -0.92
C PRO A 49 -5.80 -3.27 0.00
N LEU A 50 -6.88 -2.79 -0.60
CA LEU A 50 -8.07 -2.30 0.10
C LEU A 50 -8.94 -3.44 0.63
N PHE A 51 -8.96 -4.56 -0.10
CA PHE A 51 -9.74 -5.75 0.27
C PHE A 51 -9.16 -7.01 -0.38
N ILE A 52 -9.14 -8.12 0.35
CA ILE A 52 -8.74 -9.43 -0.14
C ILE A 52 -9.88 -10.42 0.10
N SER A 53 -10.26 -11.15 -0.94
CA SER A 53 -11.28 -12.19 -0.88
C SER A 53 -10.73 -13.53 -1.38
N GLU A 54 -11.05 -14.60 -0.68
CA GLU A 54 -10.81 -15.98 -1.13
C GLU A 54 -11.76 -16.40 -2.27
N THR A 55 -12.72 -15.54 -2.62
CA THR A 55 -13.62 -15.72 -3.76
C THR A 55 -13.22 -14.80 -4.91
N CYS A 56 -13.04 -15.37 -6.09
CA CYS A 56 -12.75 -14.64 -7.32
C CYS A 56 -13.93 -13.73 -7.73
N VAL A 57 -13.66 -12.45 -7.94
CA VAL A 57 -14.67 -11.46 -8.35
C VAL A 57 -15.37 -11.84 -9.65
N ARG A 58 -14.66 -12.42 -10.63
CA ARG A 58 -15.29 -12.86 -11.89
C ARG A 58 -16.26 -14.00 -11.66
N ALA A 59 -15.93 -14.92 -10.74
CA ALA A 59 -16.83 -16.02 -10.38
C ALA A 59 -18.06 -15.47 -9.65
N SER A 60 -17.89 -14.52 -8.73
CA SER A 60 -19.00 -13.85 -8.05
C SER A 60 -19.93 -13.12 -9.03
N LEU A 61 -19.37 -12.42 -10.02
CA LEU A 61 -20.16 -11.68 -11.02
C LEU A 61 -20.88 -12.59 -12.01
N ARG A 62 -20.29 -13.73 -12.38
CA ARG A 62 -20.86 -14.68 -13.35
C ARG A 62 -21.72 -15.78 -12.71
N GLY A 63 -21.63 -15.97 -11.39
CA GLY A 63 -22.23 -17.10 -10.67
C GLY A 63 -21.54 -18.45 -10.91
N ALA A 64 -20.45 -18.51 -11.68
CA ALA A 64 -19.73 -19.74 -12.00
C ALA A 64 -18.24 -19.49 -12.27
N CYS A 65 -17.41 -20.51 -12.02
CA CYS A 65 -15.98 -20.50 -12.30
C CYS A 65 -15.63 -21.62 -13.29
N PRO A 66 -14.89 -21.33 -14.39
CA PRO A 66 -14.49 -22.37 -15.35
C PRO A 66 -13.45 -23.38 -14.79
N GLY A 67 -12.93 -23.13 -13.58
CA GLY A 67 -11.84 -23.88 -12.95
C GLY A 67 -10.46 -23.28 -13.27
N ALA A 68 -9.49 -23.47 -12.37
CA ALA A 68 -8.16 -22.84 -12.47
C ALA A 68 -7.42 -23.18 -13.78
N ALA A 69 -7.55 -24.41 -14.28
CA ALA A 69 -6.89 -24.87 -15.51
C ALA A 69 -7.41 -24.19 -16.79
N ARG A 70 -8.58 -23.55 -16.75
CA ARG A 70 -9.23 -22.89 -17.90
C ARG A 70 -9.52 -21.41 -17.64
N CYS A 71 -8.97 -20.85 -16.58
CA CYS A 71 -9.23 -19.48 -16.17
C CYS A 71 -8.14 -18.54 -16.71
N ASP A 72 -8.54 -17.63 -17.58
CA ASP A 72 -7.74 -16.57 -18.19
C ASP A 72 -7.86 -15.21 -17.47
N PHE A 73 -8.61 -15.14 -16.37
CA PHE A 73 -8.85 -13.86 -15.68
C PHE A 73 -7.65 -13.39 -14.89
N THR A 74 -7.19 -12.18 -15.20
CA THR A 74 -6.08 -11.52 -14.53
C THR A 74 -6.54 -10.36 -13.65
N GLU A 75 -7.36 -9.45 -14.19
CA GLU A 75 -7.92 -8.33 -13.44
C GLU A 75 -9.18 -7.76 -14.09
N THR A 76 -9.95 -6.96 -13.33
CA THR A 76 -11.03 -6.12 -13.85
C THR A 76 -11.07 -4.78 -13.11
N ALA A 77 -11.52 -3.73 -13.80
CA ALA A 77 -11.92 -2.49 -13.15
C ALA A 77 -13.31 -2.64 -12.52
N LEU A 78 -13.52 -1.98 -11.39
CA LEU A 78 -14.80 -1.87 -10.69
C LEU A 78 -15.01 -0.42 -10.22
N VAL A 79 -16.26 -0.07 -9.94
CA VAL A 79 -16.63 1.19 -9.29
C VAL A 79 -17.33 0.83 -7.98
N SER A 80 -16.88 1.40 -6.87
CA SER A 80 -17.50 1.20 -5.56
C SER A 80 -18.87 1.88 -5.51
N SER A 81 -19.66 1.57 -4.48
CA SER A 81 -20.92 2.28 -4.22
C SER A 81 -20.73 3.77 -3.92
N SER A 82 -19.55 4.17 -3.45
CA SER A 82 -19.15 5.58 -3.26
C SER A 82 -18.63 6.26 -4.54
N GLY A 83 -18.61 5.56 -5.68
CA GLY A 83 -18.12 6.10 -6.95
C GLY A 83 -16.61 6.01 -7.16
N GLU A 84 -15.87 5.39 -6.24
CA GLU A 84 -14.41 5.24 -6.35
C GLU A 84 -14.04 4.14 -7.34
N ARG A 85 -13.06 4.41 -8.19
CA ARG A 85 -12.55 3.44 -9.17
C ARG A 85 -11.48 2.57 -8.51
N VAL A 86 -11.67 1.25 -8.61
CA VAL A 86 -10.77 0.25 -8.06
C VAL A 86 -10.45 -0.81 -9.11
N ARG A 87 -9.37 -1.57 -8.88
CA ARG A 87 -8.99 -2.72 -9.69
C ARG A 87 -9.02 -3.97 -8.81
N ALA A 88 -9.72 -5.00 -9.26
CA ALA A 88 -9.70 -6.30 -8.62
C ALA A 88 -8.82 -7.25 -9.42
N ILE A 89 -7.73 -7.70 -8.80
CA ILE A 89 -6.70 -8.55 -9.40
C ILE A 89 -6.91 -9.99 -8.93
N ASN A 90 -6.86 -10.93 -9.85
CA ASN A 90 -6.85 -12.35 -9.56
C ASN A 90 -5.42 -12.81 -9.20
N ARG A 91 -5.26 -13.28 -7.96
CA ARG A 91 -4.03 -13.90 -7.45
C ARG A 91 -4.33 -15.32 -7.00
N ARG A 92 -4.19 -16.27 -7.93
CA ARG A 92 -4.45 -17.71 -7.70
C ARG A 92 -5.86 -17.94 -7.15
N CYS A 93 -6.87 -17.46 -7.90
CA CYS A 93 -8.30 -17.54 -7.58
C CYS A 93 -8.77 -16.64 -6.42
N ARG A 94 -7.87 -15.93 -5.75
CA ARG A 94 -8.20 -14.90 -4.77
C ARG A 94 -8.30 -13.53 -5.45
N SER A 95 -9.21 -12.69 -4.99
CA SER A 95 -9.30 -11.31 -5.46
C SER A 95 -8.59 -10.37 -4.51
N VAL A 96 -7.66 -9.59 -5.04
CA VAL A 96 -7.00 -8.47 -4.35
C VAL A 96 -7.47 -7.19 -4.99
N THR A 97 -8.22 -6.39 -4.24
CA THR A 97 -8.73 -5.10 -4.69
C THR A 97 -7.77 -4.00 -4.28
N ILE A 98 -7.32 -3.20 -5.23
CA ILE A 98 -6.48 -2.02 -5.03
C ILE A 98 -7.16 -0.78 -5.60
N GLY A 99 -6.81 0.41 -5.11
CA GLY A 99 -7.28 1.67 -5.70
C GLY A 99 -6.79 1.86 -7.15
N GLU A 100 -7.45 2.72 -7.93
CA GLU A 100 -6.97 3.05 -9.28
C GLU A 100 -5.58 3.71 -9.24
N ALA A 101 -5.37 4.63 -8.31
CA ALA A 101 -4.09 5.30 -8.06
C ALA A 101 -3.33 4.62 -6.90
N PRO A 102 -2.00 4.46 -6.96
CA PRO A 102 -1.19 4.07 -5.81
C PRO A 102 -1.12 5.18 -4.75
N PHE A 103 -0.85 4.77 -3.52
CA PHE A 103 -0.49 5.67 -2.44
C PHE A 103 0.95 6.21 -2.65
N SER A 104 1.18 7.48 -2.36
CA SER A 104 2.53 8.06 -2.31
C SER A 104 2.62 9.28 -1.40
N ILE A 105 3.60 9.27 -0.49
CA ILE A 105 4.00 10.42 0.34
C ILE A 105 5.51 10.68 0.26
N ALA A 106 6.20 10.15 -0.74
CA ALA A 106 7.66 10.26 -0.86
C ALA A 106 8.17 11.71 -0.93
N HIS A 107 7.35 12.64 -1.44
CA HIS A 107 7.69 14.06 -1.44
C HIS A 107 7.85 14.67 -0.04
N ARG A 108 7.32 14.01 0.99
CA ARG A 108 7.47 14.36 2.41
C ARG A 108 8.66 13.68 3.07
N ALA A 109 9.54 13.00 2.34
CA ALA A 109 10.67 12.26 2.90
C ALA A 109 11.54 13.10 3.86
N ARG A 110 11.77 14.38 3.54
CA ARG A 110 12.53 15.30 4.42
C ARG A 110 11.78 15.64 5.70
N GLU A 111 10.47 15.87 5.61
CA GLU A 111 9.59 16.12 6.75
C GLU A 111 9.55 14.90 7.67
N LEU A 112 9.35 13.71 7.11
CA LEU A 112 9.39 12.44 7.85
C LEU A 112 10.75 12.21 8.53
N ALA A 113 11.85 12.52 7.83
CA ALA A 113 13.20 12.41 8.39
C ALA A 113 13.39 13.36 9.59
N ALA A 114 12.86 14.59 9.51
CA ALA A 114 12.88 15.54 10.63
C ALA A 114 12.08 15.04 11.85
N TRP A 115 11.14 14.11 11.68
CA TRP A 115 10.42 13.45 12.78
C TRP A 115 11.10 12.17 13.28
N GLY A 116 12.24 11.78 12.70
CA GLY A 116 13.00 10.60 13.11
C GLY A 116 12.88 9.39 12.17
N ALA A 117 12.20 9.51 11.02
CA ALA A 117 12.15 8.41 10.06
C ALA A 117 13.52 8.19 9.40
N THR A 118 14.14 7.05 9.69
CA THR A 118 15.41 6.61 9.06
C THR A 118 15.20 5.54 8.00
N ARG A 119 13.98 5.02 7.87
CA ARG A 119 13.64 3.89 6.99
C ARG A 119 12.37 4.19 6.21
N LEU A 120 12.53 4.40 4.92
CA LEU A 120 11.43 4.57 3.98
C LEU A 120 11.33 3.31 3.11
N ARG A 121 10.10 2.90 2.81
CA ARG A 121 9.79 1.68 2.05
C ARG A 121 8.90 2.02 0.86
N ALA A 122 9.25 1.50 -0.31
CA ALA A 122 8.43 1.58 -1.51
C ALA A 122 8.13 0.16 -2.00
N ASP A 123 6.86 -0.13 -2.26
CA ASP A 123 6.37 -1.43 -2.66
C ASP A 123 5.80 -1.34 -4.08
N PHE A 124 6.41 -2.07 -5.01
CA PHE A 124 5.95 -2.23 -6.39
C PHE A 124 5.27 -3.60 -6.54
N VAL A 125 4.11 -3.75 -5.90
CA VAL A 125 3.41 -5.04 -5.76
C VAL A 125 1.99 -4.89 -6.30
N TRP A 126 1.35 -6.02 -6.64
CA TRP A 126 -0.02 -6.11 -7.17
C TRP A 126 -0.16 -5.73 -8.63
N ARG A 127 0.12 -4.48 -9.01
CA ARG A 127 0.08 -4.06 -10.42
C ARG A 127 1.20 -4.71 -11.22
N ALA A 128 0.97 -4.81 -12.53
CA ALA A 128 2.02 -5.10 -13.48
C ALA A 128 2.86 -3.83 -13.68
N TYR A 129 4.11 -3.87 -13.22
CA TYR A 129 5.09 -2.83 -13.45
C TYR A 129 6.11 -3.31 -14.47
N ALA A 130 6.38 -2.51 -15.52
CA ALA A 130 7.55 -2.76 -16.35
C ALA A 130 8.82 -2.41 -15.55
N PRO A 131 9.94 -3.14 -15.73
CA PRO A 131 11.19 -2.84 -15.02
C PRO A 131 11.66 -1.39 -15.18
N GLU A 132 11.45 -0.81 -16.36
CA GLU A 132 11.79 0.58 -16.68
C GLU A 132 10.96 1.56 -15.85
N ASP A 133 9.66 1.29 -15.70
CA ASP A 133 8.74 2.10 -14.88
C ASP A 133 9.14 2.04 -13.41
N VAL A 134 9.49 0.84 -12.90
CA VAL A 134 9.97 0.69 -11.52
C VAL A 134 11.22 1.53 -11.31
N ARG A 135 12.18 1.46 -12.23
CA ARG A 135 13.43 2.21 -12.15
C ARG A 135 13.19 3.71 -12.15
N GLU A 136 12.35 4.22 -13.05
CA GLU A 136 12.01 5.64 -13.15
C GLU A 136 11.32 6.13 -11.88
N ARG A 137 10.26 5.42 -11.45
CA ARG A 137 9.52 5.74 -10.23
C ARG A 137 10.42 5.70 -9.02
N TRP A 138 11.28 4.68 -8.88
CA TRP A 138 12.22 4.57 -7.77
C TRP A 138 13.16 5.77 -7.69
N ARG A 139 13.71 6.23 -8.82
CA ARG A 139 14.55 7.44 -8.86
C ARG A 139 13.78 8.68 -8.41
N ALA A 140 12.55 8.85 -8.91
CA ALA A 140 11.70 9.97 -8.53
C ALA A 140 11.33 9.93 -7.03
N LEU A 141 10.98 8.77 -6.48
CA LEU A 141 10.70 8.58 -5.05
C LEU A 141 11.92 8.94 -4.19
N ARG A 142 13.12 8.46 -4.56
CA ARG A 142 14.36 8.82 -3.85
C ARG A 142 14.69 10.31 -3.94
N GLY A 143 14.30 10.96 -5.03
CA GLY A 143 14.43 12.42 -5.19
C GLY A 143 13.42 13.23 -4.38
N GLY A 144 12.44 12.61 -3.73
CA GLY A 144 11.35 13.32 -3.07
C GLY A 144 10.37 13.96 -4.05
N ALA A 145 10.24 13.41 -5.25
CA ALA A 145 9.31 13.94 -6.24
C ALA A 145 7.86 13.56 -5.89
N ARG A 146 6.93 14.45 -6.22
CA ARG A 146 5.50 14.13 -6.21
C ARG A 146 5.18 13.36 -7.49
N LEU A 147 4.83 12.08 -7.35
CA LEU A 147 4.48 11.26 -8.51
C LEU A 147 3.08 11.63 -9.03
N PRO A 148 2.91 11.79 -10.35
CA PRO A 148 1.59 12.00 -10.91
C PRO A 148 0.72 10.74 -10.76
N GLY A 149 -0.59 10.94 -10.62
CA GLY A 149 -1.56 9.84 -10.50
C GLY A 149 -1.46 9.04 -9.21
N THR A 150 -0.97 9.64 -8.12
CA THR A 150 -0.92 9.02 -6.78
C THR A 150 -1.81 9.78 -5.79
N HIS A 151 -2.20 9.15 -4.69
CA HIS A 151 -2.91 9.78 -3.57
C HIS A 151 -2.11 9.75 -2.27
N GLU A 152 -2.42 10.66 -1.34
CA GLU A 152 -1.75 10.76 -0.03
C GLU A 152 -2.55 10.06 1.09
N GLY A 153 -3.73 9.51 0.78
CA GLY A 153 -4.58 8.87 1.80
C GLY A 153 -4.96 9.85 2.90
N ASN A 154 -4.69 9.49 4.15
CA ASN A 154 -4.93 10.33 5.33
C ASN A 154 -3.75 11.25 5.67
N ALA A 155 -2.65 11.17 4.92
CA ALA A 155 -1.45 11.98 5.13
C ALA A 155 -1.52 13.33 4.39
N LYS A 156 -2.67 13.99 4.47
CA LYS A 156 -2.91 15.33 3.90
C LYS A 156 -2.33 16.41 4.83
#